data_AF-A0A1M6VZ20-F1
#
_entry.id   AF-A0A1M6VZ20-F1
#
_cell.length_a   1.000
_cell.length_b   1.000
_cell.length_c   1.000
_cell.angle_alpha   90.00
_cell.angle_beta   90.00
_cell.angle_gamma   90.00
#
_symmetry.space_group_name_H-M   'P 1'
#
loop_
_entity.id
_entity.type
_entity.pdbx_description
1 polymer ?
#
loop_
_entity_poly.entity_id
_entity_poly.type
_entity_poly.pdbx_seq_one_letter_code
_entity_poly.pdbx_strand_id
1 'polypeptide(L)'
;MEAELNEVQEAKNEPVDKGWYSYFLWVNWLVTYATLRQDTIQVLIASVAYALITFYVACRSKSLQFCLKMLPGVLLSMFLALKGFELIGGVAFGIALIAALYSNRKRFKMYGKYKPFMAFYGSLVLMWIGFVGIPFIALMLGNIGQTVTYTTPRWVDITWSILTCLALWWLFHREQTNGRRFWETMRILYLFPIVFAILLIDWATLIPIKFISGKSTLGDDEHDYFAWES
;
A
#
# COMPACT_ATOMS: atom_id res chain seq x y z
N MET A 1 -14.13 17.90 25.11
CA MET A 1 -14.36 19.11 24.31
C MET A 1 -13.20 20.11 24.37
N GLU A 2 -12.93 20.84 25.47
CA GLU A 2 -11.79 21.79 25.49
C GLU A 2 -10.41 21.10 25.50
N ALA A 3 -10.28 19.95 26.16
CA ALA A 3 -9.06 19.13 26.11
C ALA A 3 -8.82 18.52 24.71
N GLU A 4 -9.88 18.08 24.01
CA GLU A 4 -9.79 17.57 22.64
C GLU A 4 -9.51 18.69 21.64
N LEU A 5 -10.07 19.88 21.84
CA LEU A 5 -9.75 21.05 21.02
C LEU A 5 -8.29 21.46 21.20
N ASN A 6 -7.79 21.48 22.44
CA ASN A 6 -6.40 21.81 22.74
C ASN A 6 -5.42 20.76 22.20
N GLU A 7 -5.72 19.46 22.26
CA GLU A 7 -4.90 18.42 21.62
C GLU A 7 -4.86 18.56 20.09
N VAL A 8 -5.99 18.93 19.47
CA VAL A 8 -6.07 19.18 18.02
C VAL A 8 -5.32 20.46 17.62
N GLN A 9 -5.29 21.47 18.49
CA GLN A 9 -4.59 22.74 18.26
C GLN A 9 -3.08 22.64 18.53
N GLU A 10 -2.66 21.88 19.55
CA GLU A 10 -1.25 21.56 19.82
C GLU A 10 -0.66 20.66 18.73
N ALA A 11 -1.40 19.66 18.24
CA ALA A 11 -0.99 18.86 17.08
C ALA A 11 -0.88 19.69 15.78
N LYS A 12 -1.56 20.85 15.70
CA LYS A 12 -1.42 21.79 14.59
C LYS A 12 -0.16 22.65 14.68
N ASN A 13 0.42 22.82 15.86
CA ASN A 13 1.55 23.72 16.12
C ASN A 13 2.91 23.03 16.30
N GLU A 14 3.01 21.69 16.14
CA GLU A 14 4.31 21.04 16.11
C GLU A 14 5.13 21.53 14.91
N PRO A 15 6.34 22.08 15.14
CA PRO A 15 7.15 22.68 14.10
C PRO A 15 7.65 21.57 13.19
N VAL A 16 7.01 21.44 12.02
CA VAL A 16 7.49 20.76 10.82
C VAL A 16 8.30 19.48 11.12
N ASP A 17 7.64 18.32 11.02
CA ASP A 17 8.17 16.94 11.05
C ASP A 17 9.29 16.63 10.02
N LYS A 18 10.07 17.62 9.57
CA LYS A 18 11.21 17.53 8.65
C LYS A 18 12.20 16.44 9.05
N GLY A 19 12.42 16.25 10.36
CA GLY A 19 13.33 15.22 10.88
C GLY A 19 12.86 13.79 10.59
N TRP A 20 11.55 13.55 10.59
CA TRP A 20 10.98 12.22 10.42
C TRP A 20 11.14 11.67 9.00
N TYR A 21 11.04 12.52 7.98
CA TYR A 21 11.33 12.14 6.59
C TYR A 21 12.76 11.60 6.45
N SER A 22 13.74 12.36 6.95
CA SER A 22 15.14 11.96 6.92
C SER A 22 15.39 10.70 7.76
N TYR A 23 14.83 10.63 8.97
CA TYR A 23 14.98 9.49 9.86
C TYR A 23 14.45 8.20 9.21
N PHE A 24 13.24 8.23 8.64
CA PHE A 24 12.64 7.07 7.99
C PHE A 24 13.45 6.60 6.78
N LEU A 25 13.98 7.53 5.98
CA LEU A 25 14.88 7.20 4.86
C LEU A 25 16.17 6.56 5.33
N TRP A 26 16.78 7.07 6.41
CA TRP A 26 17.99 6.49 6.99
C TRP A 26 17.78 5.06 7.46
N VAL A 27 16.65 4.78 8.13
CA VAL A 27 16.30 3.42 8.57
C VAL A 27 16.11 2.51 7.36
N ASN A 28 15.41 2.97 6.32
CA ASN A 28 15.18 2.19 5.10
C ASN A 28 16.50 1.88 4.35
N TRP A 29 17.42 2.84 4.30
CA TRP A 29 18.78 2.64 3.79
C TRP A 29 19.60 1.67 4.64
N LEU A 30 19.49 1.72 5.96
CA LEU A 30 20.19 0.82 6.86
C LEU A 30 19.73 -0.63 6.70
N VAL A 31 18.42 -0.86 6.57
CA VAL A 31 17.87 -2.18 6.26
C VAL A 31 18.39 -2.68 4.92
N THR A 32 18.30 -1.84 3.89
CA THR A 32 18.79 -2.17 2.55
C THR A 32 20.27 -2.53 2.59
N TYR A 33 21.10 -1.72 3.25
CA TYR A 33 22.53 -1.99 3.42
C TYR A 33 22.80 -3.31 4.16
N ALA A 34 22.08 -3.58 5.25
CA ALA A 34 22.21 -4.85 5.98
C ALA A 34 21.85 -6.05 5.09
N THR A 35 20.77 -5.94 4.31
CA THR A 35 20.36 -6.96 3.33
C THR A 35 21.42 -7.19 2.26
N LEU A 36 22.05 -6.12 1.76
CA LEU A 36 23.14 -6.21 0.77
C LEU A 36 24.37 -6.93 1.32
N ARG A 37 24.69 -6.69 2.60
CA ARG A 37 25.86 -7.26 3.29
C ARG A 37 25.70 -8.74 3.66
N GLN A 38 24.48 -9.29 3.61
CA GLN A 38 24.15 -10.69 3.97
C GLN A 38 24.57 -11.11 5.38
N ASP A 39 24.77 -10.16 6.29
CA ASP A 39 25.01 -10.47 7.69
C ASP A 39 23.66 -10.78 8.35
N THR A 40 23.39 -12.07 8.55
CA THR A 40 22.09 -12.57 9.02
C THR A 40 21.66 -11.95 10.36
N ILE A 41 22.62 -11.66 11.25
CA ILE A 41 22.34 -11.04 12.55
C ILE A 41 21.99 -9.56 12.35
N GLN A 42 22.76 -8.83 11.52
CA GLN A 42 22.45 -7.43 11.22
C GLN A 42 21.14 -7.28 10.46
N VAL A 43 20.83 -8.19 9.53
CA VAL A 43 19.54 -8.23 8.81
C VAL A 43 18.40 -8.43 9.79
N LEU A 44 18.53 -9.36 10.73
CA LEU A 44 17.51 -9.59 11.76
C LEU A 44 17.28 -8.33 12.61
N ILE A 45 18.35 -7.74 13.15
CA ILE A 45 18.27 -6.52 13.98
C ILE A 45 17.66 -5.36 13.20
N ALA A 46 18.12 -5.13 11.97
CA ALA A 46 17.59 -4.06 11.11
C ALA A 46 16.12 -4.28 10.76
N SER A 47 15.72 -5.52 10.47
CA SER A 47 14.33 -5.86 10.16
C SER A 47 13.41 -5.67 11.37
N VAL A 48 13.85 -6.05 12.57
CA VAL A 48 13.09 -5.82 13.80
C VAL A 48 12.95 -4.33 14.09
N ALA A 49 14.04 -3.56 13.98
CA ALA A 49 14.00 -2.11 14.16
C ALA A 49 13.06 -1.45 13.14
N TYR A 50 13.15 -1.85 11.87
CA TYR A 50 12.27 -1.36 10.81
C TYR A 50 10.80 -1.71 11.07
N ALA A 51 10.51 -2.93 11.52
CA ALA A 51 9.16 -3.35 11.87
C ALA A 51 8.58 -2.50 13.01
N LEU A 52 9.36 -2.26 14.07
CA LEU A 52 8.95 -1.44 15.21
C LEU A 52 8.67 0.02 14.79
N ILE A 53 9.56 0.60 13.98
CA ILE A 53 9.41 1.97 13.48
C ILE A 53 8.20 2.07 12.55
N THR A 54 8.05 1.13 11.61
CA THR A 54 6.91 1.05 10.69
C THR A 54 5.61 0.92 11.47
N PHE A 55 5.58 0.08 12.51
CA PHE A 55 4.43 -0.10 13.39
C PHE A 55 4.09 1.19 14.15
N TYR A 56 5.09 1.82 14.77
CA TYR A 56 4.91 3.11 15.45
C TYR A 56 4.33 4.17 14.49
N VAL A 57 4.88 4.26 13.28
CA VAL A 57 4.39 5.21 12.27
C VAL A 57 2.98 4.87 11.81
N ALA A 58 2.65 3.59 11.63
CA ALA A 58 1.30 3.15 11.27
C ALA A 58 0.25 3.47 12.36
N CYS A 59 0.63 3.35 13.64
CA CYS A 59 -0.19 3.75 14.77
C CYS A 59 -0.35 5.27 14.83
N ARG A 60 0.76 6.03 14.76
CA ARG A 60 0.72 7.49 14.87
C ARG A 60 0.01 8.16 13.71
N SER A 61 0.15 7.61 12.49
CA SER A 61 -0.57 8.06 11.29
C SER A 61 -2.06 7.66 11.24
N LYS A 62 -2.57 6.97 12.28
CA LYS A 62 -3.93 6.40 12.35
C LYS A 62 -4.25 5.39 11.21
N SER A 63 -3.26 5.01 10.40
CA SER A 63 -3.42 4.04 9.31
C SER A 63 -3.88 2.69 9.82
N LEU A 64 -3.32 2.24 10.96
CA LEU A 64 -3.67 0.97 11.57
C LEU A 64 -5.12 0.92 12.08
N GLN A 65 -5.62 2.02 12.66
CA GLN A 65 -7.02 2.14 13.08
C GLN A 65 -7.97 2.04 11.88
N PHE A 66 -7.63 2.72 10.77
CA PHE A 66 -8.40 2.63 9.53
C PHE A 66 -8.39 1.20 8.97
N CYS A 67 -7.23 0.55 8.89
CA CYS A 67 -7.12 -0.83 8.43
C CYS A 67 -7.95 -1.80 9.29
N LEU A 68 -7.91 -1.66 10.62
CA LEU A 68 -8.70 -2.49 11.55
C LEU A 68 -10.20 -2.28 11.36
N LYS A 69 -10.65 -1.02 11.15
CA LYS A 69 -12.06 -0.71 10.86
C LYS A 69 -12.53 -1.36 9.56
N MET A 70 -11.66 -1.41 8.55
CA MET A 70 -11.96 -1.97 7.23
C MET A 70 -11.84 -3.50 7.18
N LEU A 71 -11.08 -4.09 8.10
CA LEU A 71 -10.72 -5.52 8.12
C LEU A 71 -11.92 -6.47 7.97
N PRO A 72 -13.06 -6.30 8.67
CA PRO A 72 -14.21 -7.19 8.49
C PRO A 72 -14.76 -7.17 7.07
N GLY A 73 -14.83 -5.98 6.46
CA GLY A 73 -15.30 -5.81 5.08
C GLY A 73 -14.35 -6.42 4.06
N VAL A 74 -13.03 -6.30 4.28
CA VAL A 74 -12.02 -6.94 3.44
C VAL A 74 -12.09 -8.46 3.54
N LEU A 75 -12.17 -9.01 4.75
CA LEU A 75 -12.25 -10.45 4.97
C LEU A 75 -13.51 -11.05 4.32
N LEU A 76 -14.65 -10.38 4.45
CA LEU A 76 -15.89 -10.79 3.80
C LEU A 76 -15.75 -10.75 2.27
N SER A 77 -15.19 -9.67 1.72
CA SER A 77 -14.98 -9.51 0.28
C SER A 77 -14.01 -10.56 -0.27
N MET A 78 -12.94 -10.86 0.46
CA MET A 78 -11.97 -11.88 0.10
C MET A 78 -12.60 -13.29 0.13
N PHE A 79 -13.42 -13.58 1.14
CA PHE A 79 -14.18 -14.84 1.21
C PHE A 79 -15.14 -14.99 0.04
N LEU A 80 -15.90 -13.93 -0.29
CA LEU A 80 -16.80 -13.92 -1.45
C LEU A 80 -16.05 -14.05 -2.77
N ALA A 81 -14.89 -13.40 -2.91
CA ALA A 81 -14.06 -13.51 -4.10
C ALA A 81 -13.50 -14.93 -4.28
N LEU A 82 -13.01 -15.56 -3.20
CA LEU A 82 -12.51 -16.93 -3.23
C LEU A 82 -13.63 -17.94 -3.56
N LYS A 83 -14.80 -17.80 -2.94
CA LYS A 83 -15.96 -18.66 -3.23
C LYS A 83 -16.55 -18.41 -4.61
N GLY A 84 -16.58 -17.16 -5.07
CA GLY A 84 -16.97 -16.81 -6.43
C GLY A 84 -16.02 -17.38 -7.48
N PHE A 85 -14.71 -17.36 -7.21
CA PHE A 85 -13.71 -18.00 -8.09
C PHE A 85 -13.91 -19.51 -8.17
N GLU A 86 -14.17 -20.17 -7.04
CA GLU A 86 -14.43 -21.62 -6.96
C GLU A 86 -15.71 -22.01 -7.70
N LEU A 87 -16.76 -21.19 -7.65
CA LEU A 87 -18.08 -21.49 -8.23
C LEU A 87 -18.20 -21.18 -9.71
N ILE A 88 -17.64 -20.06 -10.17
CA ILE A 88 -17.89 -19.53 -11.52
C ILE A 88 -16.67 -19.71 -12.44
N GLY A 89 -15.53 -20.13 -11.88
CA GLY A 89 -14.27 -20.33 -12.59
C GLY A 89 -13.52 -19.02 -12.91
N GLY A 90 -12.23 -19.15 -13.24
CA GLY A 90 -11.32 -18.00 -13.36
C GLY A 90 -11.69 -16.99 -14.45
N VAL A 91 -12.32 -17.43 -15.54
CA VAL A 91 -12.75 -16.54 -16.64
C VAL A 91 -13.89 -15.62 -16.21
N ALA A 92 -14.93 -16.18 -15.55
CA ALA A 92 -16.05 -15.39 -15.07
C ALA A 92 -15.65 -14.48 -13.90
N PHE A 93 -14.72 -14.94 -13.06
CA PHE A 93 -14.11 -14.09 -12.03
C PHE A 93 -13.39 -12.88 -12.64
N GLY A 94 -12.66 -13.07 -13.74
CA GLY A 94 -12.01 -11.98 -14.47
C GLY A 94 -13.02 -10.95 -15.01
N ILE A 95 -14.13 -11.41 -15.60
CA ILE A 95 -15.21 -10.52 -16.08
C ILE A 95 -15.82 -9.73 -14.92
N ALA A 96 -16.03 -10.37 -13.77
CA ALA A 96 -16.59 -9.70 -12.61
C ALA A 96 -15.62 -8.71 -11.94
N LEU A 97 -14.31 -8.97 -12.01
CA LEU A 97 -13.28 -7.99 -11.64
C LEU A 97 -13.33 -6.74 -12.51
N ILE A 98 -13.54 -6.91 -13.83
CA ILE A 98 -13.76 -5.79 -14.76
C ILE A 98 -15.04 -5.04 -14.42
N ALA A 99 -16.12 -5.75 -14.06
CA ALA A 99 -17.37 -5.13 -13.63
C ALA A 99 -17.22 -4.36 -12.31
N ALA A 100 -16.48 -4.90 -11.35
CA ALA A 100 -16.17 -4.22 -10.08
C ALA A 100 -15.34 -2.95 -10.31
N LEU A 101 -14.32 -3.02 -11.18
CA LEU A 101 -13.55 -1.86 -11.63
C LEU A 101 -14.44 -0.77 -12.23
N TYR A 102 -15.37 -1.15 -13.12
CA TYR A 102 -16.30 -0.21 -13.74
C TYR A 102 -17.28 0.40 -12.72
N SER A 103 -17.79 -0.40 -11.78
CA SER A 103 -18.67 0.05 -10.70
C SER A 103 -17.97 1.07 -9.80
N ASN A 104 -16.71 0.76 -9.42
CA ASN A 104 -15.90 1.57 -8.52
C ASN A 104 -15.18 2.75 -9.20
N ARG A 105 -15.40 2.98 -10.51
CA ARG A 105 -14.69 4.03 -11.29
C ARG A 105 -14.76 5.42 -10.67
N LYS A 106 -15.86 5.77 -9.99
CA LYS A 106 -16.00 7.07 -9.31
C LYS A 106 -15.05 7.18 -8.11
N ARG A 107 -14.92 6.10 -7.33
CA ARG A 107 -14.02 6.01 -6.17
C ARG A 107 -12.55 6.03 -6.60
N PHE A 108 -12.24 5.40 -7.73
CA PHE A 108 -10.90 5.50 -8.33
C PHE A 108 -10.52 6.92 -8.77
N LYS A 109 -11.47 7.83 -9.05
CA LYS A 109 -11.12 9.23 -9.38
C LYS A 109 -10.39 9.94 -8.24
N MET A 110 -10.59 9.53 -6.99
CA MET A 110 -9.90 10.12 -5.83
C MET A 110 -8.38 9.90 -5.89
N TYR A 111 -7.92 8.78 -6.48
CA TYR A 111 -6.50 8.53 -6.72
C TYR A 111 -5.85 9.61 -7.60
N GLY A 112 -6.64 10.23 -8.49
CA GLY A 112 -6.22 11.35 -9.34
C GLY A 112 -5.68 12.56 -8.56
N LYS A 113 -6.08 12.75 -7.30
CA LYS A 113 -5.54 13.79 -6.40
C LYS A 113 -4.13 13.48 -5.90
N TYR A 114 -3.74 12.20 -5.88
CA TYR A 114 -2.48 11.70 -5.33
C TYR A 114 -1.53 11.20 -6.43
N LYS A 115 -1.37 11.98 -7.51
CA LYS A 115 -0.52 11.64 -8.67
C LYS A 115 0.91 11.19 -8.31
N PRO A 116 1.62 11.81 -7.35
CA PRO A 116 2.96 11.36 -6.97
C PRO A 116 2.99 9.95 -6.40
N PHE A 117 1.97 9.58 -5.61
CA PHE A 117 1.81 8.23 -5.06
C PHE A 117 1.42 7.22 -6.15
N MET A 118 0.54 7.60 -7.09
CA MET A 118 0.27 6.77 -8.28
C MET A 118 1.55 6.51 -9.08
N ALA A 119 2.38 7.53 -9.31
CA ALA A 119 3.64 7.38 -10.03
C ALA A 119 4.62 6.47 -9.27
N PHE A 120 4.71 6.63 -7.95
CA PHE A 120 5.54 5.79 -7.08
C PHE A 120 5.10 4.31 -7.11
N TYR A 121 3.81 4.02 -6.90
CA TYR A 121 3.33 2.64 -6.95
C TYR A 121 3.37 2.06 -8.37
N GLY A 122 3.08 2.88 -9.38
CA GLY A 122 3.18 2.49 -10.78
C GLY A 122 4.60 2.10 -11.18
N SER A 123 5.61 2.86 -10.73
CA SER A 123 7.01 2.52 -11.00
C SER A 123 7.42 1.21 -10.32
N LEU A 124 6.99 0.97 -9.07
CA LEU A 124 7.22 -0.30 -8.38
C LEU A 124 6.58 -1.47 -9.14
N VAL A 125 5.32 -1.35 -9.57
CA VAL A 125 4.64 -2.40 -10.35
C VAL A 125 5.35 -2.66 -11.68
N LEU A 126 5.74 -1.61 -12.41
CA LEU A 126 6.46 -1.73 -13.68
C LEU A 126 7.82 -2.40 -13.49
N MET A 127 8.56 -2.01 -12.45
CA MET A 127 9.79 -2.68 -12.09
C MET A 127 9.53 -4.17 -11.81
N TRP A 128 8.44 -4.51 -11.11
CA TRP A 128 8.19 -5.91 -10.70
C TRP A 128 7.92 -6.77 -11.93
N ILE A 129 7.10 -6.24 -12.85
CA ILE A 129 6.85 -6.88 -14.14
C ILE A 129 8.16 -7.04 -14.92
N GLY A 130 9.01 -6.02 -14.97
CA GLY A 130 10.28 -6.06 -15.70
C GLY A 130 11.30 -7.05 -15.12
N PHE A 131 11.47 -7.05 -13.80
CA PHE A 131 12.50 -7.83 -13.12
C PHE A 131 12.07 -9.26 -12.77
N VAL A 132 10.78 -9.50 -12.54
CA VAL A 132 10.24 -10.79 -12.09
C VAL A 132 9.28 -11.36 -13.13
N GLY A 133 8.28 -10.59 -13.55
CA GLY A 133 7.22 -11.08 -14.42
C GLY A 133 7.71 -11.57 -15.79
N ILE A 134 8.46 -10.74 -16.53
CA ILE A 134 8.96 -11.07 -17.86
C ILE A 134 9.95 -12.26 -17.82
N PRO A 135 10.98 -12.29 -16.95
CA PRO A 135 11.89 -13.43 -16.86
C PRO A 135 11.17 -14.71 -16.45
N PHE A 136 10.19 -14.63 -15.55
CA PHE A 136 9.39 -15.78 -15.15
C PHE A 136 8.59 -16.35 -16.33
N ILE A 137 7.87 -15.50 -17.07
CA ILE A 137 7.08 -15.93 -18.24
C ILE A 137 8.01 -16.52 -19.32
N ALA A 138 9.15 -15.89 -19.60
CA ALA A 138 10.12 -16.40 -20.57
C ALA A 138 10.66 -17.79 -20.17
N LEU A 139 10.95 -17.98 -18.89
CA LEU A 139 11.40 -19.25 -18.34
C LEU A 139 10.30 -20.33 -18.40
N MET A 140 9.04 -19.98 -18.13
CA MET A 140 7.92 -20.92 -18.26
C MET A 140 7.65 -21.30 -19.73
N LEU A 141 7.73 -20.35 -20.65
CA LEU A 141 7.58 -20.60 -22.09
C LEU A 141 8.72 -21.44 -22.67
N GLY A 142 9.94 -21.26 -22.16
CA GLY A 142 11.11 -22.03 -22.59
C GLY A 142 11.15 -23.48 -22.07
N ASN A 143 10.33 -23.81 -21.07
CA ASN A 143 10.38 -25.09 -20.35
C ASN A 143 8.99 -25.71 -20.16
N ILE A 144 8.12 -25.57 -21.16
CA ILE A 144 6.75 -26.12 -21.13
C ILE A 144 6.81 -27.63 -20.85
N GLY A 145 6.09 -28.07 -19.82
CA GLY A 145 6.01 -29.47 -19.40
C GLY A 145 7.06 -29.90 -18.37
N GLN A 146 7.93 -28.99 -17.91
CA GLN A 146 8.91 -29.25 -16.85
C GLN A 146 8.59 -28.45 -15.59
N THR A 147 8.91 -29.02 -14.41
CA THR A 147 8.92 -28.27 -13.16
C THR A 147 10.15 -27.38 -13.11
N VAL A 148 9.95 -26.06 -13.18
CA VAL A 148 11.04 -25.09 -13.10
C VAL A 148 10.93 -24.28 -11.81
N THR A 149 12.03 -24.21 -11.07
CA THR A 149 12.15 -23.34 -9.90
C THR A 149 12.74 -22.01 -10.35
N TYR A 150 11.96 -20.94 -10.25
CA TYR A 150 12.46 -19.59 -10.51
C TYR A 150 13.05 -18.99 -9.24
N THR A 151 14.34 -18.69 -9.27
CA THR A 151 15.01 -17.85 -8.28
C THR A 151 15.39 -16.53 -8.93
N THR A 152 15.04 -15.42 -8.30
CA THR A 152 15.49 -14.11 -8.77
C THR A 152 17.02 -14.04 -8.64
N PRO A 153 17.74 -13.63 -9.71
CA PRO A 153 19.16 -13.40 -9.60
C PRO A 153 19.44 -12.34 -8.54
N ARG A 154 20.48 -12.54 -7.72
CA ARG A 154 20.81 -11.61 -6.62
C ARG A 154 20.94 -10.15 -7.05
N TRP A 155 21.48 -9.88 -8.24
CA TRP A 155 21.61 -8.50 -8.75
C TRP A 155 20.24 -7.82 -8.93
N VAL A 156 19.20 -8.58 -9.25
CA VAL A 156 17.82 -8.08 -9.37
C VAL A 156 17.33 -7.58 -8.02
N ASP A 157 17.53 -8.36 -6.95
CA ASP A 157 17.11 -7.98 -5.60
C ASP A 157 17.86 -6.73 -5.10
N ILE A 158 19.15 -6.61 -5.46
CA ILE A 158 19.98 -5.44 -5.16
C ILE A 158 19.45 -4.20 -5.90
N THR A 159 19.27 -4.31 -7.21
CA THR A 159 18.78 -3.21 -8.05
C THR A 159 17.38 -2.79 -7.62
N TRP A 160 16.51 -3.75 -7.32
CA TRP A 160 15.17 -3.51 -6.79
C TRP A 160 15.19 -2.68 -5.52
N SER A 161 16.02 -3.09 -4.55
CA SER A 161 16.09 -2.43 -3.24
C SER A 161 16.60 -0.99 -3.36
N ILE A 162 17.67 -0.78 -4.14
CA ILE A 162 18.23 0.57 -4.38
C ILE A 162 17.21 1.47 -5.07
N LEU A 163 16.57 0.98 -6.14
CA LEU A 163 15.57 1.77 -6.88
C LEU A 163 14.35 2.10 -6.02
N THR A 164 13.94 1.19 -5.13
CA THR A 164 12.85 1.44 -4.16
C THR A 164 13.23 2.54 -3.17
N CYS A 165 14.46 2.51 -2.62
CA CYS A 165 14.96 3.57 -1.73
C CYS A 165 15.02 4.92 -2.45
N LEU A 166 15.50 4.95 -3.70
CA LEU A 166 15.57 6.17 -4.51
C LEU A 166 14.18 6.72 -4.83
N ALA A 167 13.23 5.86 -5.17
CA ALA A 167 11.84 6.24 -5.43
C ALA A 167 11.17 6.81 -4.16
N LEU A 168 11.41 6.19 -3.00
CA LEU A 168 10.94 6.69 -1.69
C LEU A 168 11.58 8.04 -1.35
N TRP A 169 12.89 8.17 -1.56
CA TRP A 169 13.61 9.43 -1.35
C TRP A 169 13.05 10.55 -2.21
N TRP A 170 12.82 10.29 -3.49
CA TRP A 170 12.22 11.26 -4.41
C TRP A 170 10.81 11.66 -3.97
N LEU A 171 9.96 10.69 -3.61
CA LEU A 171 8.60 10.94 -3.13
C LEU A 171 8.61 11.81 -1.87
N PHE A 172 9.45 11.46 -0.89
CA PHE A 172 9.52 12.19 0.38
C PHE A 172 10.09 13.58 0.21
N HIS A 173 11.13 13.74 -0.59
CA HIS A 173 11.69 15.05 -0.90
C HIS A 173 10.64 15.96 -1.57
N ARG A 174 9.85 15.41 -2.48
CA ARG A 174 8.75 16.13 -3.13
C ARG A 174 7.63 16.51 -2.16
N GLU A 175 7.16 15.59 -1.33
CA GLU A 175 6.07 15.89 -0.39
C GLU A 175 6.53 16.88 0.70
N GLN A 176 7.79 16.78 1.12
CA GLN A 176 8.43 17.73 2.04
C GLN A 176 8.56 19.13 1.43
N THR A 177 8.96 19.24 0.16
CA THR A 177 9.04 20.55 -0.54
C THR A 177 7.67 21.16 -0.80
N ASN A 178 6.64 20.34 -0.96
CA ASN A 178 5.24 20.78 -1.04
C ASN A 178 4.61 21.09 0.32
N GLY A 179 5.34 20.95 1.43
CA GLY A 179 4.88 21.29 2.78
C GLY A 179 3.92 20.28 3.42
N ARG A 180 3.76 19.07 2.86
CA ARG A 180 2.91 18.04 3.46
C ARG A 180 3.56 17.44 4.71
N ARG A 181 2.78 17.26 5.77
CA ARG A 181 3.26 16.66 7.04
C ARG A 181 3.65 15.20 6.83
N PHE A 182 4.68 14.75 7.56
CA PHE A 182 5.18 13.38 7.45
C PHE A 182 4.07 12.34 7.71
N TRP A 183 3.28 12.54 8.76
CA TRP A 183 2.21 11.63 9.15
C TRP A 183 1.12 11.49 8.08
N GLU A 184 0.80 12.57 7.36
CA GLU A 184 -0.14 12.55 6.23
C GLU A 184 0.44 11.77 5.05
N THR A 185 1.70 12.03 4.71
CA THR A 185 2.40 11.30 3.64
C THR A 185 2.47 9.81 3.94
N MET A 186 2.80 9.41 5.17
CA MET A 186 2.85 8.02 5.57
C MET A 186 1.48 7.36 5.60
N ARG A 187 0.43 8.10 6.00
CA ARG A 187 -0.95 7.61 5.93
C ARG A 187 -1.34 7.29 4.50
N ILE A 188 -1.09 8.22 3.57
CA ILE A 188 -1.35 7.98 2.15
C ILE A 188 -0.54 6.77 1.69
N LEU A 189 0.76 6.73 1.97
CA LEU A 189 1.64 5.63 1.59
C LEU A 189 1.10 4.27 2.06
N TYR A 190 0.70 4.12 3.33
CA TYR A 190 0.19 2.84 3.80
C TYR A 190 -1.20 2.48 3.28
N LEU A 191 -2.11 3.46 3.22
CA LEU A 191 -3.50 3.20 2.84
C LEU A 191 -3.67 3.02 1.34
N PHE A 192 -2.82 3.63 0.52
CA PHE A 192 -2.94 3.63 -0.94
C PHE A 192 -3.05 2.22 -1.56
N PRO A 193 -2.11 1.28 -1.31
CA PRO A 193 -2.21 -0.06 -1.86
C PRO A 193 -3.35 -0.87 -1.23
N ILE A 194 -3.66 -0.63 0.04
CA ILE A 194 -4.71 -1.35 0.77
C ILE A 194 -6.08 -0.97 0.21
N VAL A 195 -6.39 0.32 0.15
CA VAL A 195 -7.64 0.83 -0.42
C VAL A 195 -7.75 0.43 -1.90
N PHE A 196 -6.63 0.37 -2.63
CA PHE A 196 -6.62 -0.03 -4.03
C PHE A 196 -7.01 -1.50 -4.18
N ALA A 197 -6.39 -2.38 -3.38
CA ALA A 197 -6.73 -3.80 -3.35
C ALA A 197 -8.18 -4.04 -2.90
N ILE A 198 -8.67 -3.25 -1.93
CA ILE A 198 -10.07 -3.29 -1.52
C ILE A 198 -10.94 -2.94 -2.71
N LEU A 199 -10.77 -1.78 -3.36
CA LEU A 199 -11.61 -1.38 -4.50
C LEU A 199 -11.58 -2.37 -5.68
N LEU A 200 -10.50 -3.14 -5.84
CA LEU A 200 -10.40 -4.24 -6.81
C LEU A 200 -11.22 -5.47 -6.41
N ILE A 201 -11.21 -5.81 -5.11
CA ILE A 201 -11.81 -7.02 -4.55
C ILE A 201 -13.19 -6.72 -3.94
N ASP A 202 -13.65 -5.47 -3.90
CA ASP A 202 -14.86 -5.09 -3.17
C ASP A 202 -16.12 -5.45 -3.97
N TRP A 203 -16.45 -6.74 -3.97
CA TRP A 203 -17.74 -7.29 -4.37
C TRP A 203 -18.85 -6.88 -3.38
N ALA A 204 -18.52 -6.39 -2.18
CA ALA A 204 -19.49 -5.89 -1.21
C ALA A 204 -20.07 -4.52 -1.59
N THR A 205 -19.51 -3.83 -2.59
CA THR A 205 -20.20 -2.71 -3.26
C THR A 205 -21.29 -3.16 -4.24
N LEU A 206 -21.21 -4.39 -4.77
CA LEU A 206 -22.25 -4.98 -5.62
C LEU A 206 -23.41 -5.57 -4.81
N ILE A 207 -23.13 -6.03 -3.60
CA ILE A 207 -24.13 -6.56 -2.67
C ILE A 207 -24.39 -5.49 -1.61
N PRO A 208 -25.48 -4.71 -1.67
CA PRO A 208 -25.82 -3.78 -0.60
C PRO A 208 -26.16 -4.56 0.67
N ILE A 209 -25.17 -4.85 1.51
CA ILE A 209 -25.39 -5.47 2.81
C ILE A 209 -25.91 -4.38 3.75
N LYS A 210 -27.23 -4.16 3.70
CA LYS A 210 -27.97 -3.24 4.59
C LYS A 210 -27.76 -3.51 6.10
N PHE A 211 -27.17 -4.64 6.46
CA PHE A 211 -26.96 -5.05 7.85
C PHE A 211 -25.73 -4.45 8.54
N ILE A 212 -24.77 -3.84 7.82
CA ILE A 212 -23.51 -3.36 8.43
C ILE A 212 -23.39 -1.83 8.44
N SER A 213 -24.00 -1.12 7.49
CA SER A 213 -24.14 0.35 7.49
C SER A 213 -25.03 0.76 6.32
N GLY A 214 -25.86 1.80 6.48
CA GLY A 214 -26.68 2.36 5.39
C GLY A 214 -25.86 3.01 4.25
N LYS A 215 -24.52 2.99 4.35
CA LYS A 215 -23.55 3.44 3.36
C LYS A 215 -22.55 2.31 3.11
N SER A 216 -21.90 2.29 1.95
CA SER A 216 -20.90 1.24 1.64
C SER A 216 -19.84 1.13 2.75
N THR A 217 -19.14 0.00 2.85
CA THR A 217 -17.97 -0.20 3.74
C THR A 217 -16.95 0.93 3.65
N LEU A 218 -16.92 1.65 2.53
CA LEU A 218 -16.10 2.81 2.21
C LEU A 218 -16.87 4.15 2.30
N GLY A 219 -18.00 4.24 3.02
CA GLY A 219 -18.77 5.49 3.10
C GLY A 219 -19.40 5.94 1.77
N ASP A 220 -19.59 7.25 1.62
CA ASP A 220 -20.12 7.90 0.40
C ASP A 220 -19.09 7.86 -0.75
N ASP A 221 -19.55 7.87 -2.00
CA ASP A 221 -18.71 7.71 -3.21
C ASP A 221 -17.60 8.79 -3.39
N GLU A 222 -17.64 9.86 -2.59
CA GLU A 222 -16.70 10.98 -2.62
C GLU A 222 -15.84 11.11 -1.35
N HIS A 223 -15.90 10.16 -0.41
CA HIS A 223 -15.12 10.24 0.83
C HIS A 223 -13.62 10.12 0.55
N ASP A 224 -12.82 11.03 1.10
CA ASP A 224 -11.36 11.01 0.94
C ASP A 224 -10.72 10.12 2.00
N TYR A 225 -10.53 8.84 1.66
CA TYR A 225 -9.93 7.82 2.54
C TYR A 225 -8.52 8.16 3.03
N PHE A 226 -7.83 9.00 2.26
CA PHE A 226 -6.44 9.36 2.49
C PHE A 226 -6.30 10.65 3.29
N ALA A 227 -7.36 11.46 3.37
CA ALA A 227 -7.38 12.66 4.17
C ALA A 227 -7.29 12.32 5.66
N TRP A 228 -6.57 13.17 6.38
CA TRP A 228 -6.61 13.15 7.84
C TRP A 228 -7.98 13.69 8.27
N GLU A 229 -8.88 12.83 8.72
CA GLU A 229 -10.12 13.26 9.35
C GLU A 229 -9.74 14.16 10.55
N SER A 230 -10.11 15.45 10.42
CA SER A 230 -9.95 16.51 11.41
C SER A 230 -10.98 16.36 12.51
#